data_AF-A0A5C7PGV9-F1
#
_entry.id   AF-A0A5C7PGV9-F1
#
_cell.length_a   1.000
_cell.length_b   1.000
_cell.length_c   1.000
_cell.angle_alpha   90.00
_cell.angle_beta   90.00
_cell.angle_gamma   90.00
#
_symmetry.space_group_name_H-M   'P 1'
#
loop_
_entity.id
_entity.type
_entity.pdbx_description
1 polymer ?
#
loop_
_entity_poly.entity_id
_entity_poly.type
_entity_poly.pdbx_seq_one_letter_code
_entity_poly.pdbx_strand_id
1 'polypeptide(L)'
;MIEAGCTAEGIAASLGIDRPTLYRRCETDNKVLFTTFSQQKRAKGDDLLRMKQFDAAMKGDKTMLVWLGKQRLGQAEKSENQLTVNKIEVEFIES
;
A
#
# COMPACT_ATOMS: atom_id res chain seq x y z
N MET A 1 14.59 -7.41 1.86
CA MET A 1 14.14 -6.43 0.84
C MET A 1 12.76 -6.77 0.28
N ILE A 2 12.50 -8.00 -0.22
CA ILE A 2 11.15 -8.36 -0.71
C ILE A 2 10.08 -8.28 0.40
N GLU A 3 10.37 -8.84 1.59
CA GLU A 3 9.47 -8.74 2.76
C GLU A 3 9.22 -7.27 3.20
N ALA A 4 10.07 -6.33 2.80
CA ALA A 4 9.89 -4.89 3.04
C ALA A 4 9.20 -4.16 1.88
N GLY A 5 8.74 -4.89 0.87
CA GLY A 5 7.97 -4.34 -0.26
C GLY A 5 8.80 -3.84 -1.45
N CYS A 6 10.12 -3.97 -1.45
CA CYS A 6 10.97 -3.53 -2.58
C CYS A 6 10.63 -4.24 -3.90
N THR A 7 10.82 -3.53 -5.03
CA THR A 7 10.67 -4.10 -6.37
C THR A 7 11.88 -4.95 -6.78
N ALA A 8 11.71 -5.80 -7.79
CA ALA A 8 12.81 -6.61 -8.32
C ALA A 8 13.94 -5.73 -8.88
N GLU A 9 13.59 -4.63 -9.54
CA GLU A 9 14.53 -3.64 -10.08
C GLU A 9 15.36 -3.01 -8.97
N GLY A 10 14.72 -2.58 -7.87
CA GLY A 10 15.42 -1.99 -6.73
C GLY A 10 16.34 -2.99 -6.02
N ILE A 11 15.92 -4.26 -5.92
CA ILE A 11 16.73 -5.33 -5.36
C ILE A 11 17.94 -5.61 -6.25
N ALA A 12 17.73 -5.76 -7.56
CA ALA A 12 18.80 -6.01 -8.52
C ALA A 12 19.84 -4.86 -8.51
N ALA A 13 19.37 -3.61 -8.54
CA ALA A 13 20.23 -2.43 -8.43
C ALA A 13 21.03 -2.40 -7.11
N SER A 14 20.39 -2.71 -5.98
CA SER A 14 21.07 -2.79 -4.68
C SER A 14 22.12 -3.91 -4.60
N LEU A 15 21.97 -4.96 -5.41
CA LEU A 15 22.92 -6.06 -5.52
C LEU A 15 23.97 -5.84 -6.62
N GLY A 16 23.87 -4.77 -7.40
CA GLY A 16 24.77 -4.49 -8.52
C GLY A 16 24.63 -5.47 -9.69
N ILE A 17 23.46 -6.09 -9.85
CA ILE A 17 23.18 -7.06 -10.92
C ILE A 17 21.98 -6.62 -11.76
N ASP A 18 21.83 -7.21 -12.93
CA ASP A 18 20.65 -7.05 -13.76
C ASP A 18 19.47 -7.89 -13.24
N ARG A 19 18.25 -7.44 -13.53
CA ARG A 19 17.01 -8.14 -13.13
C ARG A 19 16.92 -9.58 -13.68
N PRO A 20 17.26 -9.87 -14.96
CA PRO A 20 17.31 -11.25 -15.44
C PRO A 20 18.23 -12.16 -14.62
N THR A 21 19.42 -11.70 -14.23
CA THR A 21 20.33 -12.46 -13.36
C THR A 21 19.70 -12.74 -12.00
N LEU A 22 19.00 -11.78 -11.39
CA LEU A 22 18.26 -11.99 -10.14
C LEU A 22 17.22 -13.12 -10.28
N TYR A 23 16.45 -13.13 -11.37
CA TYR A 23 15.40 -14.13 -11.61
C TYR A 23 16.00 -15.53 -11.79
N ARG A 24 17.01 -15.65 -12.67
CA ARG A 24 17.71 -16.92 -12.93
C ARG A 24 18.34 -17.48 -11.66
N ARG A 25 18.95 -16.62 -10.85
CA ARG A 25 19.56 -17.03 -9.60
C ARG A 25 18.54 -17.48 -8.58
N CYS A 26 17.41 -16.78 -8.47
CA CYS A 26 16.30 -17.19 -7.62
C CYS A 26 15.79 -18.59 -7.99
N GLU A 27 15.59 -18.86 -9.28
CA GLU A 27 15.16 -20.17 -9.79
C GLU A 27 16.18 -21.27 -9.52
N THR A 28 17.47 -20.97 -9.71
CA THR A 28 18.54 -21.94 -9.51
C THR A 28 18.72 -22.27 -8.02
N ASP A 29 18.69 -21.26 -7.15
CA ASP A 29 19.02 -21.41 -5.72
C ASP A 29 17.81 -21.86 -4.90
N ASN A 30 16.61 -21.35 -5.20
CA ASN A 30 15.38 -21.63 -4.44
C ASN A 30 14.46 -22.66 -5.12
N LYS A 31 14.80 -23.09 -6.34
CA LYS A 31 14.03 -24.07 -7.13
C LYS A 31 12.58 -23.65 -7.42
N VAL A 32 12.32 -22.34 -7.42
CA VAL A 32 11.01 -21.75 -7.70
C VAL A 32 11.16 -20.46 -8.52
N LEU A 33 10.15 -20.16 -9.35
CA LEU A 33 10.10 -18.90 -10.09
C LEU A 33 10.16 -17.71 -9.14
N PHE A 34 10.86 -16.66 -9.54
CA PHE A 34 10.98 -15.44 -8.75
C PHE A 34 9.60 -14.81 -8.44
N THR A 35 8.63 -14.92 -9.35
CA THR A 35 7.26 -14.44 -9.14
C THR A 35 6.59 -15.12 -7.94
N THR A 36 6.64 -16.46 -7.89
CA THR A 36 6.10 -17.25 -6.77
C THR A 36 6.85 -16.94 -5.48
N PHE A 37 8.19 -16.93 -5.54
CA PHE A 37 9.03 -16.62 -4.38
C PHE A 37 8.73 -15.23 -3.82
N SER A 38 8.67 -14.23 -4.69
CA SER A 38 8.45 -12.84 -4.29
C SER A 38 7.05 -12.63 -3.72
N GLN A 39 6.03 -13.27 -4.27
CA GLN A 39 4.67 -13.22 -3.74
C GLN A 39 4.59 -13.79 -2.31
N GLN A 40 5.18 -14.97 -2.08
CA GLN A 40 5.23 -15.59 -0.75
C GLN A 40 5.94 -14.70 0.27
N LYS A 41 7.11 -14.15 -0.10
CA LYS A 41 7.87 -13.26 0.77
C LYS A 41 7.13 -11.94 1.04
N ARG A 42 6.46 -11.37 0.03
CA ARG A 42 5.68 -10.14 0.19
C ARG A 42 4.49 -10.37 1.13
N ALA A 43 3.73 -11.46 0.95
CA ALA A 43 2.63 -11.80 1.84
C ALA A 43 3.08 -11.93 3.30
N LYS A 44 4.19 -12.64 3.54
CA LYS A 44 4.79 -12.73 4.88
C LYS A 44 5.21 -11.37 5.43
N GLY A 45 5.81 -10.51 4.61
CA GLY A 45 6.17 -9.14 4.97
C GLY A 45 4.96 -8.30 5.38
N ASP A 46 3.88 -8.37 4.61
CA ASP A 46 2.64 -7.66 4.88
C ASP A 46 2.01 -8.15 6.20
N ASP A 47 2.05 -9.45 6.49
CA ASP A 47 1.56 -9.99 7.77
C ASP A 47 2.37 -9.50 8.97
N LEU A 48 3.69 -9.44 8.84
CA LEU A 48 4.56 -8.86 9.86
C LEU A 48 4.25 -7.37 10.09
N LEU A 49 4.03 -6.61 9.01
CA LEU A 49 3.65 -5.21 9.08
C LEU A 49 2.30 -5.05 9.78
N ARG A 50 1.28 -5.83 9.39
CA ARG A 50 -0.05 -5.83 10.04
C ARG A 50 0.04 -6.14 11.52
N MET A 51 0.86 -7.12 11.91
CA MET A 51 1.08 -7.47 13.32
C MET A 51 1.69 -6.30 14.09
N LYS A 52 2.69 -5.63 13.51
CA LYS A 52 3.33 -4.45 14.13
C LYS A 52 2.39 -3.25 14.23
N GLN A 53 1.58 -2.99 13.19
CA GLN A 53 0.55 -1.95 13.21
C GLN A 53 -0.49 -2.23 14.30
N PHE A 54 -0.93 -3.49 14.44
CA PHE A 54 -1.86 -3.89 15.49
C PHE A 54 -1.26 -3.70 16.89
N ASP A 55 -0.02 -4.16 17.12
CA ASP A 55 0.68 -3.97 18.38
C ASP A 55 0.85 -2.48 18.74
N ALA A 56 1.23 -1.64 17.78
CA ALA A 56 1.32 -0.20 17.97
C ALA A 56 -0.04 0.43 18.35
N ALA A 57 -1.11 0.03 17.67
CA ALA A 57 -2.47 0.48 18.00
C ALA A 57 -2.87 0.09 19.44
N MET A 58 -2.60 -1.16 19.85
CA MET A 58 -2.89 -1.65 21.20
C MET A 58 -2.05 -0.95 22.29
N LYS A 59 -0.88 -0.42 21.93
CA LYS A 59 -0.04 0.42 22.80
C LYS A 59 -0.48 1.88 22.89
N GLY A 60 -1.56 2.26 22.19
CA GLY A 60 -2.16 3.59 22.27
C GLY A 60 -1.81 4.53 21.12
N ASP A 61 -1.24 4.04 20.01
CA ASP A 61 -1.11 4.83 18.79
C ASP A 61 -2.51 5.12 18.21
N LYS A 62 -2.99 6.35 18.46
CA LYS A 62 -4.32 6.82 18.02
C LYS A 62 -4.45 6.81 16.50
N THR A 63 -3.39 7.14 15.78
CA THR A 63 -3.39 7.14 14.32
C THR A 63 -3.58 5.73 13.79
N MET A 64 -2.90 4.74 14.38
CA MET A 64 -3.11 3.34 14.00
C MET A 64 -4.46 2.77 14.42
N LEU A 65 -5.02 3.19 15.55
CA LEU A 65 -6.39 2.84 15.91
C LEU A 65 -7.39 3.34 14.86
N VAL A 66 -7.28 4.61 14.43
CA VAL A 66 -8.13 5.17 13.37
C VAL A 66 -7.89 4.46 12.04
N TRP A 67 -6.63 4.26 11.65
CA TRP A 67 -6.31 3.62 10.37
C TRP A 67 -6.83 2.18 10.29
N LEU A 68 -6.60 1.37 11.32
CA LEU A 68 -7.12 -0.01 11.39
C LEU A 68 -8.66 -0.02 11.49
N GLY A 69 -9.26 0.94 12.19
CA GLY A 69 -10.71 1.12 12.22
C GLY A 69 -11.29 1.34 10.82
N LYS A 70 -10.68 2.21 10.02
CA LYS A 70 -11.08 2.43 8.62
C LYS A 70 -10.83 1.18 7.77
N GLN A 71 -9.60 0.65 7.78
CA GLN A 71 -9.17 -0.39 6.86
C GLN A 71 -9.78 -1.77 7.14
N ARG A 72 -10.00 -2.13 8.41
CA ARG A 72 -10.46 -3.47 8.82
C ARG A 72 -11.92 -3.50 9.27
N LEU A 73 -12.43 -2.39 9.82
CA LEU A 73 -13.79 -2.32 10.36
C LEU A 73 -14.74 -1.49 9.47
N GLY A 74 -14.24 -0.98 8.35
CA GLY A 74 -15.05 -0.20 7.40
C GLY A 74 -15.53 1.14 7.95
N GLN A 75 -14.84 1.69 8.96
CA GLN A 75 -15.18 3.01 9.47
C GLN A 75 -14.94 4.06 8.38
N ALA A 76 -15.90 4.97 8.22
CA ALA A 76 -15.80 6.09 7.30
C ALA A 76 -15.88 7.40 8.08
N GLU A 77 -15.17 8.41 7.59
CA GLU A 77 -15.37 9.76 8.11
C GLU A 77 -16.66 10.34 7.51
N LYS A 78 -17.44 11.02 8.34
CA LYS A 78 -18.58 11.79 7.86
C LYS A 78 -18.05 13.13 7.35
N SER A 79 -18.13 13.34 6.04
CA SER A 79 -17.90 14.66 5.44
C SER A 79 -19.22 15.42 5.40
N GLU A 80 -19.37 16.46 6.23
CA GLU A 80 -20.47 17.42 6.08
C GLU A 80 -20.11 18.42 4.98
N ASN A 81 -20.60 18.19 3.76
CA ASN A 81 -20.50 19.18 2.69
C ASN A 81 -21.70 20.13 2.77
N GLN A 82 -21.53 21.28 3.42
CA GLN A 82 -22.48 22.39 3.33
C GLN A 82 -22.32 23.07 1.96
N LEU A 83 -23.07 22.59 0.96
CA LEU A 83 -23.17 23.28 -0.33
C LEU A 83 -23.99 24.55 -0.14
N THR A 84 -23.32 25.70 -0.10
CA THR A 84 -23.97 27.01 -0.19
C THR A 84 -24.32 27.26 -1.66
N VAL A 85 -25.58 27.00 -2.02
CA VAL A 85 -26.08 27.29 -3.37
C VAL A 85 -26.31 28.80 -3.46
N ASN A 86 -25.36 29.53 -4.05
CA ASN A 86 -25.61 30.91 -4.47
C ASN A 86 -26.46 30.86 -5.75
N LYS A 87 -27.67 31.45 -5.69
CA LYS A 87 -28.50 31.68 -6.88
C LYS A 87 -27.73 32.58 -7.84
N ILE A 88 -27.38 32.05 -9.01
CA ILE A 88 -26.84 32.84 -10.11
C ILE A 88 -28.05 33.30 -10.93
N GLU A 89 -28.34 34.60 -10.87
CA GLU A 89 -29.30 35.23 -11.78
C GLU A 89 -28.61 35.43 -13.13
N VAL A 90 -29.14 34.77 -14.16
CA VAL A 90 -28.63 34.88 -15.53
C VAL A 90 -29.59 35.78 -16.30
N GLU A 91 -29.14 36.99 -16.65
CA GLU A 91 -29.85 37.86 -17.58
C GLU A 91 -29.54 37.43 -19.01
N PHE A 92 -30.57 37.06 -19.76
CA PHE A 92 -30.47 36.77 -21.18
C PHE A 92 -30.43 38.09 -21.95
N ILE A 93 -29.33 38.34 -22.65
CA ILE A 93 -29.22 39.45 -23.60
C ILE A 93 -29.74 38.96 -24.95
N GLU A 94 -30.94 39.41 -25.34
CA GLU A 94 -31.46 39.21 -26.70
C GLU A 94 -30.72 40.14 -27.68
N SER A 95 -30.40 39.62 -28.88
CA SER A 95 -29.71 40.32 -29.97
C SER A 95 -30.67 40.93 -30.98
#